data_AF-A0A9P5RFP8-F1
#
_entry.id   AF-A0A9P5RFP8-F1
#
_cell.length_a   1.000
_cell.length_b   1.000
_cell.length_c   1.000
_cell.angle_alpha   90.00
_cell.angle_beta   90.00
_cell.angle_gamma   90.00
#
_symmetry.space_group_name_H-M   'P 1'
#
loop_
_entity.id
_entity.type
_entity.pdbx_description
1 polymer ?
#
loop_
_entity_poly.entity_id
_entity_poly.type
_entity_poly.pdbx_seq_one_letter_code
_entity_poly.pdbx_strand_id
1 'polypeptide(L)'
;MSAAAAVTGAAKSAAQSATASTKSNTVYLFRHIQTSQVLVSLKSSVEKQSLKQITDVTRRPAHVRPDHWHPLAAIQGFARPQDALSFHNSLRDHQLNLHAAKVAEAGHMAQPRRLRAPQEMNQVDQTLVKMVELLDAQVQEKKGSVKGVKILWERDGVRKSILDKEEGVLEGKVLLEGVEHGELIVKRGRDIVNA
;
A
#
# COMPACT_ATOMS: atom_id res chain seq x y z
N MET A 1 8.62 -25.05 66.30
CA MET A 1 8.13 -23.67 66.48
C MET A 1 8.54 -22.90 65.24
N SER A 2 7.62 -22.76 64.27
CA SER A 2 6.94 -21.49 63.89
C SER A 2 7.88 -20.33 63.58
N ALA A 3 7.72 -19.48 62.55
CA ALA A 3 6.93 -19.38 61.33
C ALA A 3 7.29 -18.01 60.71
N ALA A 4 7.13 -17.85 59.39
CA ALA A 4 6.98 -16.58 58.63
C ALA A 4 8.19 -15.61 58.57
N ALA A 5 8.44 -14.81 57.52
CA ALA A 5 7.56 -14.31 56.48
C ALA A 5 8.29 -14.04 55.15
N ALA A 6 7.54 -14.18 54.06
CA ALA A 6 7.88 -13.78 52.69
C ALA A 6 7.63 -12.27 52.49
N VAL A 7 8.53 -11.57 51.78
CA VAL A 7 8.29 -10.19 51.33
C VAL A 7 8.95 -9.94 49.95
N THR A 8 8.08 -9.60 48.99
CA THR A 8 8.28 -8.77 47.79
C THR A 8 9.18 -9.24 46.65
N GLY A 9 8.54 -9.87 45.65
CA GLY A 9 9.02 -9.98 44.28
C GLY A 9 7.93 -9.60 43.27
N ALA A 10 7.22 -8.50 43.49
CA ALA A 10 6.11 -8.02 42.66
C ALA A 10 6.38 -6.59 42.17
N ALA A 11 7.38 -6.41 41.31
CA ALA A 11 7.66 -5.09 40.70
C ALA A 11 8.38 -5.20 39.34
N LYS A 12 8.04 -6.19 38.51
CA LYS A 12 8.60 -6.28 37.14
C LYS A 12 7.58 -6.71 36.07
N SER A 13 6.31 -6.39 36.29
CA SER A 13 5.20 -6.69 35.36
C SER A 13 4.41 -5.45 34.90
N ALA A 14 4.91 -4.24 35.15
CA ALA A 14 4.18 -2.98 34.86
C ALA A 14 4.80 -2.11 33.75
N ALA A 15 5.48 -2.71 32.76
CA ALA A 15 6.00 -1.98 31.59
C ALA A 15 5.80 -2.72 30.25
N GLN A 16 4.79 -3.61 30.19
CA GLN A 16 4.33 -4.24 28.95
C GLN A 16 2.83 -4.01 28.78
N SER A 17 2.43 -2.74 28.75
CA SER A 17 1.04 -2.35 28.53
C SER A 17 0.98 -1.03 27.76
N ALA A 18 1.56 -1.00 26.56
CA ALA A 18 1.33 0.07 25.57
C ALA A 18 1.77 -0.29 24.14
N THR A 19 1.45 -1.49 23.63
CA THR A 19 1.28 -1.73 22.18
C THR A 19 0.37 -2.94 21.99
N ALA A 20 -0.87 -2.85 22.47
CA ALA A 20 -1.91 -3.68 21.88
C ALA A 20 -2.02 -3.21 20.43
N SER A 21 -1.53 -4.01 19.49
CA SER A 21 -1.66 -3.76 18.06
C SER A 21 -3.14 -3.78 17.72
N THR A 22 -3.81 -2.62 17.80
CA THR A 22 -4.99 -2.35 17.01
C THR A 22 -4.61 -2.73 15.59
N LYS A 23 -5.21 -3.81 15.08
CA LYS A 23 -5.04 -4.20 13.68
C LYS A 23 -5.53 -3.00 12.88
N SER A 24 -4.60 -2.17 12.45
CA SER A 24 -4.91 -1.04 11.60
C SER A 24 -5.49 -1.67 10.33
N ASN A 25 -6.79 -1.45 10.10
CA ASN A 25 -7.41 -1.81 8.83
C ASN A 25 -6.90 -0.83 7.79
N THR A 26 -5.60 -0.90 7.51
CA THR A 26 -4.85 0.04 6.69
C THR A 26 -4.06 -0.77 5.67
N VAL A 27 -4.17 -0.36 4.41
CA VAL A 27 -3.39 -0.90 3.30
C VAL A 27 -2.38 0.15 2.90
N TYR A 28 -1.12 -0.25 2.81
CA TYR A 28 0.01 0.61 2.52
C TYR A 28 0.57 0.30 1.14
N LEU A 29 0.89 1.35 0.39
CA LEU A 29 1.64 1.28 -0.86
C LEU A 29 3.02 1.87 -0.65
N PHE A 30 4.04 1.17 -1.09
CA PHE A 30 5.43 1.62 -1.08
C PHE A 30 5.97 1.65 -2.50
N ARG A 31 6.64 2.73 -2.87
CA ARG A 31 7.36 2.81 -4.15
C ARG A 31 8.85 2.68 -3.95
N HIS A 32 9.51 2.04 -4.91
CA HIS A 32 10.96 2.10 -5.02
C HIS A 32 11.36 3.42 -5.68
N ILE A 33 12.18 4.23 -5.01
CA ILE A 33 12.47 5.61 -5.46
C ILE A 33 13.19 5.70 -6.82
N GLN A 34 13.95 4.68 -7.21
CA GLN A 34 14.71 4.67 -8.47
C GLN A 34 13.98 3.99 -9.62
N THR A 35 13.14 3.00 -9.33
CA THR A 35 12.59 2.09 -10.35
C THR A 35 11.08 2.23 -10.49
N SER A 36 10.45 2.96 -9.59
CA SER A 36 8.99 3.15 -9.54
C SER A 36 8.21 1.84 -9.45
N GLN A 37 8.84 0.79 -8.94
CA GLN A 37 8.16 -0.46 -8.59
C GLN A 37 7.33 -0.24 -7.35
N VAL A 38 6.17 -0.91 -7.27
CA VAL A 38 5.24 -0.75 -6.14
C VAL A 38 5.15 -2.05 -5.34
N LEU A 39 5.07 -1.93 -4.02
CA LEU A 39 4.76 -3.02 -3.10
C LEU A 39 3.53 -2.66 -2.27
N VAL A 40 2.64 -3.64 -2.13
CA VAL A 40 1.44 -3.54 -1.29
C VAL A 40 1.72 -4.23 0.05
N SER A 41 1.28 -3.65 1.15
CA SER A 41 1.48 -4.21 2.48
C SER A 41 0.32 -3.91 3.42
N LEU A 42 0.06 -4.79 4.38
CA LEU A 42 -0.83 -4.50 5.52
C LEU A 42 -0.06 -3.93 6.73
N LYS A 43 1.25 -3.83 6.61
CA LYS A 43 2.14 -3.26 7.65
C LYS A 43 2.68 -1.93 7.18
N SER A 44 2.91 -1.02 8.14
CA SER A 44 3.50 0.30 7.91
C SER A 44 4.98 0.27 7.48
N SER A 45 5.57 -0.92 7.32
CA SER A 45 6.94 -1.14 6.84
C SER A 45 6.98 -2.20 5.76
N VAL A 46 7.97 -2.10 4.86
CA VAL A 46 8.23 -3.12 3.84
C VAL A 46 8.97 -4.32 4.43
N GLU A 47 8.45 -5.52 4.21
CA GLU A 47 9.09 -6.77 4.64
C GLU A 47 9.77 -7.49 3.48
N LYS A 48 10.76 -8.33 3.79
CA LYS A 48 11.48 -9.14 2.79
C LYS A 48 10.53 -9.98 1.93
N GLN A 49 9.43 -10.47 2.50
CA GLN A 49 8.44 -11.27 1.78
C GLN A 49 7.66 -10.44 0.75
N SER A 50 7.51 -9.12 0.95
CA SER A 50 6.83 -8.22 0.01
C SER A 50 7.53 -8.19 -1.35
N LEU A 51 8.86 -8.36 -1.39
CA LEU A 51 9.63 -8.42 -2.65
C LEU A 51 9.17 -9.55 -3.60
N LYS A 52 8.49 -10.58 -3.10
CA LYS A 52 7.91 -11.64 -3.93
C LYS A 52 6.81 -11.14 -4.88
N GLN A 53 6.28 -9.94 -4.66
CA GLN A 53 5.35 -9.28 -5.57
C GLN A 53 6.01 -8.87 -6.90
N ILE A 54 7.34 -8.69 -6.92
CA ILE A 54 8.10 -8.44 -8.14
C ILE A 54 8.41 -9.80 -8.78
N THR A 55 7.65 -10.21 -9.79
CA THR A 55 7.73 -11.56 -10.38
C THR A 55 9.01 -11.79 -11.18
N ASP A 56 9.54 -10.77 -11.88
CA ASP A 56 10.83 -10.85 -12.54
C ASP A 56 11.97 -10.90 -11.52
N VAL A 57 12.54 -12.09 -11.34
CA VAL A 57 13.62 -12.37 -10.40
C VAL A 57 14.88 -11.56 -10.72
N THR A 58 15.14 -11.26 -12.00
CA THR A 58 16.32 -10.50 -12.42
C THR A 58 16.27 -9.03 -11.99
N ARG A 59 15.07 -8.53 -11.69
CA ARG A 59 14.80 -7.14 -11.30
C ARG A 59 14.37 -6.98 -9.86
N ARG A 60 14.10 -8.10 -9.20
CA ARG A 60 13.77 -8.13 -7.78
C ARG A 60 15.03 -7.80 -6.98
N PRO A 61 15.01 -6.77 -6.13
CA PRO A 61 16.10 -6.54 -5.18
C PRO A 61 16.37 -7.78 -4.31
N ALA A 62 17.63 -8.08 -4.01
CA ALA A 62 17.99 -9.24 -3.18
C ALA A 62 17.53 -9.09 -1.70
N HIS A 63 17.46 -7.85 -1.22
CA HIS A 63 17.02 -7.49 0.12
C HIS A 63 16.25 -6.17 0.09
N VAL A 64 15.43 -5.94 1.11
CA VAL A 64 14.74 -4.66 1.31
C VAL A 64 15.76 -3.67 1.86
N ARG A 65 15.98 -2.59 1.10
CA ARG A 65 16.79 -1.44 1.51
C ARG A 65 15.85 -0.33 2.00
N PRO A 66 15.79 -0.02 3.31
CA PRO A 66 14.80 0.92 3.85
C PRO A 66 14.83 2.32 3.22
N ASP A 67 16.00 2.75 2.76
CA ASP A 67 16.25 4.02 2.07
C ASP A 67 15.70 4.06 0.64
N HIS A 68 15.53 2.91 0.00
CA HIS A 68 15.03 2.82 -1.37
C HIS A 68 13.50 2.71 -1.47
N TRP A 69 12.84 2.33 -0.38
CA TRP A 69 11.39 2.11 -0.34
C TRP A 69 10.70 3.23 0.41
N HIS A 70 9.92 4.04 -0.31
CA HIS A 70 9.22 5.18 0.24
C HIS A 70 7.71 4.94 0.30
N PRO A 71 7.03 5.32 1.39
CA PRO A 71 5.57 5.29 1.43
C PRO A 71 4.97 6.15 0.32
N LEU A 72 4.08 5.58 -0.48
CA LEU A 72 3.40 6.25 -1.59
C LEU A 72 1.99 6.69 -1.19
N ALA A 73 1.24 5.77 -0.58
CA ALA A 73 -0.09 6.04 -0.07
C ALA A 73 -0.45 5.08 1.07
N ALA A 74 -1.37 5.50 1.94
CA ALA A 74 -2.01 4.64 2.93
C ALA A 74 -3.54 4.78 2.82
N ILE A 75 -4.24 3.65 2.70
CA ILE A 75 -5.69 3.59 2.64
C ILE A 75 -6.20 3.08 3.99
N GLN A 76 -6.95 3.89 4.70
CA GLN A 76 -7.51 3.60 6.01
C GLN A 76 -9.04 3.55 5.96
N GLY A 77 -9.65 3.12 7.06
CA GLY A 77 -11.10 3.26 7.26
C GLY A 77 -11.94 2.10 6.72
N PHE A 78 -11.30 0.97 6.40
CA PHE A 78 -12.06 -0.25 6.10
C PHE A 78 -12.81 -0.70 7.35
N ALA A 79 -14.13 -0.87 7.21
CA ALA A 79 -15.02 -1.25 8.30
C ALA A 79 -14.63 -2.58 8.96
N ARG A 80 -14.14 -3.53 8.16
CA ARG A 80 -13.73 -4.86 8.62
C ARG A 80 -12.30 -5.16 8.17
N PRO A 81 -11.50 -5.88 8.99
CA PRO A 81 -10.16 -6.33 8.59
C PRO A 81 -10.17 -7.18 7.31
N GLN A 82 -11.24 -7.95 7.09
CA GLN A 82 -11.40 -8.76 5.89
C GLN A 82 -11.55 -7.91 4.63
N ASP A 83 -12.20 -6.74 4.72
CA ASP A 83 -12.35 -5.83 3.59
C ASP A 83 -10.98 -5.26 3.20
N ALA A 84 -10.16 -4.86 4.19
CA ALA A 84 -8.78 -4.42 3.97
C ALA A 84 -7.89 -5.53 3.39
N LEU A 85 -8.03 -6.77 3.89
CA LEU A 85 -7.30 -7.93 3.37
C LEU A 85 -7.71 -8.26 1.93
N SER A 86 -9.00 -8.22 1.63
CA SER A 86 -9.52 -8.44 0.28
C SER A 86 -8.96 -7.40 -0.69
N PHE A 87 -9.06 -6.12 -0.31
CA PHE A 87 -8.51 -5.01 -1.09
C PHE A 87 -6.99 -5.15 -1.32
N HIS A 88 -6.24 -5.46 -0.25
CA HIS A 88 -4.81 -5.76 -0.34
C HIS A 88 -4.52 -6.90 -1.32
N ASN A 89 -5.27 -8.00 -1.25
CA ASN A 89 -5.06 -9.15 -2.13
C ASN A 89 -5.37 -8.79 -3.58
N SER A 90 -6.45 -8.06 -3.86
CA SER A 90 -6.76 -7.60 -5.22
C SER A 90 -5.64 -6.74 -5.81
N LEU A 91 -5.06 -5.81 -5.04
CA LEU A 91 -3.91 -5.01 -5.49
C LEU A 91 -2.65 -5.85 -5.67
N ARG A 92 -2.40 -6.78 -4.75
CA ARG A 92 -1.26 -7.70 -4.84
C ARG A 92 -1.36 -8.60 -6.07
N ASP A 93 -2.54 -9.14 -6.35
CA ASP A 93 -2.78 -10.02 -7.50
C ASP A 93 -2.65 -9.23 -8.81
N HIS A 94 -3.15 -8.01 -8.86
CA HIS A 94 -2.88 -7.09 -9.96
C HIS A 94 -1.36 -6.92 -10.18
N GLN A 95 -0.60 -6.68 -9.10
CA GLN A 95 0.84 -6.50 -9.17
C GLN A 95 1.59 -7.73 -9.69
N LEU A 96 1.16 -8.93 -9.28
CA LEU A 96 1.72 -10.19 -9.76
C LEU A 96 1.46 -10.38 -11.26
N ASN A 97 0.31 -9.91 -11.76
CA ASN A 97 -0.12 -10.07 -13.14
C ASN A 97 0.41 -8.98 -14.08
N LEU A 98 0.87 -7.83 -13.59
CA LEU A 98 1.38 -6.73 -14.43
C LEU A 98 2.50 -7.16 -15.38
N HIS A 99 3.47 -7.93 -14.88
CA HIS A 99 4.58 -8.39 -15.72
C HIS A 99 4.08 -9.38 -16.79
N ALA A 100 3.21 -10.31 -16.42
CA ALA A 100 2.64 -11.29 -17.36
C ALA A 100 1.83 -10.60 -18.46
N ALA A 101 1.04 -9.58 -18.11
CA ALA A 101 0.27 -8.78 -19.05
C ALA A 101 1.17 -8.04 -20.06
N LYS A 102 2.26 -7.40 -19.59
CA LYS A 102 3.23 -6.73 -20.49
C LYS A 102 3.94 -7.72 -21.41
N VAL A 103 4.29 -8.91 -20.93
CA VAL A 103 4.93 -9.95 -21.77
C VAL A 103 3.96 -10.50 -22.82
N ALA A 104 2.67 -10.58 -22.52
CA ALA A 104 1.65 -11.02 -23.47
C ALA A 104 1.41 -10.01 -24.62
N GLU A 105 1.76 -8.74 -24.43
CA GLU A 105 1.61 -7.70 -25.44
C GLU A 105 2.69 -7.83 -26.52
N ALA A 106 2.29 -8.23 -27.73
CA ALA A 106 3.20 -8.45 -28.85
C ALA A 106 4.01 -7.19 -29.23
N GLY A 107 3.38 -6.00 -29.15
CA GLY A 107 4.03 -4.72 -29.40
C GLY A 107 5.10 -4.38 -28.37
N HIS A 108 4.88 -4.75 -27.11
CA HIS A 108 5.88 -4.60 -26.05
C HIS A 108 7.08 -5.50 -26.32
N MET A 109 6.87 -6.79 -26.58
CA MET A 109 7.95 -7.76 -26.81
C MET A 109 8.81 -7.46 -28.05
N ALA A 110 8.25 -6.78 -29.05
CA ALA A 110 9.00 -6.29 -30.21
C ALA A 110 10.03 -5.19 -29.86
N GLN A 111 9.87 -4.51 -28.72
CA GLN A 111 10.78 -3.44 -28.32
C GLN A 111 12.13 -3.99 -27.78
N PRO A 112 13.23 -3.26 -28.01
CA PRO A 112 14.51 -3.59 -27.40
C PRO A 112 14.42 -3.67 -25.88
N ARG A 113 15.08 -4.68 -25.29
CA ARG A 113 15.08 -4.95 -23.83
C ARG A 113 15.43 -3.71 -22.99
N ARG A 114 16.34 -2.86 -23.47
CA ARG A 114 16.74 -1.62 -22.80
C ARG A 114 15.59 -0.61 -22.60
N LEU A 115 14.60 -0.60 -23.50
CA LEU A 115 13.44 0.30 -23.45
C LEU A 115 12.31 -0.32 -22.64
N ARG A 116 12.10 -1.63 -22.81
CA ARG A 116 11.12 -2.39 -22.02
C ARG A 116 11.42 -2.34 -20.53
N ALA A 117 12.70 -2.36 -20.16
CA ALA A 117 13.05 -2.57 -18.77
C ALA A 117 12.53 -1.46 -17.83
N PRO A 118 12.79 -0.17 -18.10
CA PRO A 118 12.19 0.93 -17.34
C PRO A 118 10.65 0.93 -17.36
N GLN A 119 10.03 0.61 -18.49
CA GLN A 119 8.57 0.59 -18.63
C GLN A 119 7.91 -0.50 -17.77
N GLU A 120 8.51 -1.68 -17.70
CA GLU A 120 8.02 -2.78 -16.88
C GLU A 120 8.21 -2.51 -15.38
N MET A 121 9.27 -1.79 -15.00
CA MET A 121 9.54 -1.42 -13.61
C MET A 121 8.62 -0.30 -13.12
N ASN A 122 8.26 0.64 -13.99
CA ASN A 122 7.32 1.71 -13.63
C ASN A 122 5.90 1.15 -13.46
N GLN A 123 5.48 1.06 -12.19
CA GLN A 123 4.21 0.45 -11.79
C GLN A 123 3.29 1.45 -11.07
N VAL A 124 3.80 2.62 -10.68
CA VAL A 124 3.08 3.63 -9.87
C VAL A 124 1.71 3.95 -10.46
N ASP A 125 1.67 4.43 -11.70
CA ASP A 125 0.43 4.90 -12.32
C ASP A 125 -0.59 3.75 -12.45
N GLN A 126 -0.15 2.58 -12.92
CA GLN A 126 -1.03 1.40 -13.11
C GLN A 126 -1.60 0.90 -11.78
N THR A 127 -0.79 0.82 -10.74
CA THR A 127 -1.24 0.38 -9.41
C THR A 127 -2.21 1.40 -8.80
N LEU A 128 -1.97 2.70 -8.99
CA LEU A 128 -2.82 3.74 -8.42
C LEU A 128 -4.16 3.85 -9.16
N VAL A 129 -4.18 3.72 -10.49
CA VAL A 129 -5.45 3.57 -11.25
C VAL A 129 -6.22 2.37 -10.74
N LYS A 130 -5.57 1.21 -10.61
CA LYS A 130 -6.25 0.01 -10.10
C LYS A 130 -6.78 0.19 -8.67
N MET A 131 -6.04 0.92 -7.83
CA MET A 131 -6.47 1.26 -6.48
C MET A 131 -7.76 2.08 -6.50
N VAL A 132 -7.85 3.09 -7.37
CA VAL A 132 -9.04 3.93 -7.53
C VAL A 132 -10.22 3.08 -8.03
N GLU A 133 -10.04 2.27 -9.06
CA GLU A 133 -11.08 1.36 -9.59
C GLU A 133 -11.64 0.43 -8.50
N LEU A 134 -10.76 -0.16 -7.69
CA LEU A 134 -11.16 -1.09 -6.62
C LEU A 134 -11.92 -0.36 -5.50
N LEU A 135 -11.52 0.87 -5.18
CA LEU A 135 -12.22 1.69 -4.20
C LEU A 135 -13.60 2.10 -4.72
N ASP A 136 -13.70 2.54 -5.97
CA ASP A 136 -14.99 2.89 -6.58
C ASP A 136 -15.92 1.66 -6.63
N ALA A 137 -15.42 0.49 -7.03
CA ALA A 137 -16.21 -0.75 -6.99
C ALA A 137 -16.76 -1.06 -5.59
N GLN A 138 -15.94 -0.87 -4.55
CA GLN A 138 -16.38 -1.03 -3.16
C GLN A 138 -17.43 0.02 -2.73
N VAL A 139 -17.35 1.25 -3.27
CA VAL A 139 -18.34 2.32 -3.06
C VAL A 139 -19.68 1.95 -3.68
N GLN A 140 -19.67 1.46 -4.90
CA GLN A 140 -20.87 1.05 -5.63
C GLN A 140 -21.56 -0.16 -4.98
N GLU A 141 -20.80 -1.20 -4.61
CA GLU A 141 -21.35 -2.40 -3.96
C GLU A 141 -22.01 -2.10 -2.62
N LYS A 142 -21.47 -1.13 -1.87
CA LYS A 142 -21.99 -0.72 -0.56
C LYS A 142 -23.07 0.37 -0.64
N LYS A 143 -23.65 0.62 -1.82
CA LYS A 143 -24.71 1.61 -2.08
C LYS A 143 -24.41 2.99 -1.46
N GLY A 144 -23.20 3.51 -1.69
CA GLY A 144 -22.83 4.88 -1.28
C GLY A 144 -22.49 5.04 0.21
N SER A 145 -22.34 3.96 0.97
CA SER A 145 -21.88 4.02 2.36
C SER A 145 -20.44 3.49 2.49
N VAL A 146 -19.50 4.19 1.86
CA VAL A 146 -18.07 4.11 2.21
C VAL A 146 -17.72 5.33 3.06
N LYS A 147 -18.57 5.60 4.06
CA LYS A 147 -18.27 6.65 5.04
C LYS A 147 -17.07 6.19 5.87
N GLY A 148 -15.99 6.97 5.78
CA GLY A 148 -14.82 6.82 6.64
C GLY A 148 -13.59 6.20 5.97
N VAL A 149 -13.64 5.81 4.69
CA VAL A 149 -12.39 5.46 3.98
C VAL A 149 -11.62 6.73 3.67
N LYS A 150 -10.34 6.70 4.02
CA LYS A 150 -9.43 7.83 3.85
C LYS A 150 -8.17 7.39 3.13
N ILE A 151 -7.76 8.14 2.13
CA ILE A 151 -6.49 7.96 1.43
C ILE A 151 -5.52 9.06 1.85
N LEU A 152 -4.41 8.65 2.43
CA LEU A 152 -3.27 9.50 2.76
C LEU A 152 -2.24 9.40 1.65
N TRP A 153 -1.95 10.51 0.98
CA TRP A 153 -1.05 10.58 -0.17
C TRP A 153 0.31 11.13 0.22
N GLU A 154 1.40 10.57 -0.32
CA GLU A 154 2.75 11.12 -0.11
C GLU A 154 2.86 12.58 -0.56
N ARG A 155 2.25 12.94 -1.70
CA ARG A 155 2.25 14.31 -2.25
C ARG A 155 0.94 14.58 -2.97
N ASP A 156 0.49 15.83 -2.91
CA ASP A 156 -0.72 16.27 -3.61
C ASP A 156 -0.61 16.13 -5.14
N GLY A 157 0.62 16.25 -5.69
CA GLY A 157 0.86 16.03 -7.11
C GLY A 157 0.55 14.60 -7.59
N VAL A 158 0.73 13.58 -6.75
CA VAL A 158 0.40 12.19 -7.09
C VAL A 158 -1.11 12.05 -7.21
N ARG A 159 -1.85 12.57 -6.23
CA ARG A 159 -3.32 12.60 -6.22
C ARG A 159 -3.87 13.27 -7.49
N LYS A 160 -3.43 14.50 -7.77
CA LYS A 160 -3.83 15.27 -8.96
C LYS A 160 -3.51 14.54 -10.25
N SER A 161 -2.33 13.94 -10.35
CA SER A 161 -1.93 13.22 -11.57
C SER A 161 -2.79 12.01 -11.92
N ILE A 162 -3.60 11.49 -10.99
CA ILE A 162 -4.52 10.38 -11.23
C ILE A 162 -5.92 10.92 -11.45
N LEU A 163 -6.40 11.75 -10.52
CA LEU A 163 -7.74 12.30 -10.58
C LEU A 163 -7.93 13.21 -11.81
N ASP A 164 -6.97 14.10 -12.08
CA ASP A 164 -7.06 15.08 -13.17
C ASP A 164 -6.75 14.45 -14.53
N LYS A 165 -5.93 13.37 -14.58
CA LYS A 165 -5.71 12.62 -15.84
C LYS A 165 -6.94 11.79 -16.22
N GLU A 166 -7.68 11.29 -15.24
CA GLU A 166 -8.87 10.49 -15.50
C GLU A 166 -10.14 11.30 -15.75
N GLU A 167 -10.22 12.58 -15.32
CA GLU A 167 -11.24 13.50 -15.82
C GLU A 167 -11.24 13.64 -17.36
N GLY A 168 -10.12 13.29 -18.02
CA GLY A 168 -10.00 13.23 -19.48
C GLY A 168 -10.24 11.87 -20.13
N VAL A 169 -10.34 10.77 -19.37
CA VAL A 169 -10.40 9.38 -19.92
C VAL A 169 -11.62 8.59 -19.45
N LEU A 170 -12.26 8.96 -18.34
CA LEU A 170 -13.45 8.30 -17.82
C LEU A 170 -14.59 9.31 -17.64
N GLU A 171 -15.31 9.53 -18.75
CA GLU A 171 -16.71 9.99 -18.84
C GLU A 171 -17.33 10.54 -17.54
N GLY A 172 -16.97 11.76 -17.13
CA GLY A 172 -17.77 12.60 -16.22
C GLY A 172 -18.21 11.99 -14.88
N LYS A 173 -17.61 10.89 -14.42
CA LYS A 173 -17.89 10.29 -13.11
C LYS A 173 -16.95 10.91 -12.08
N VAL A 174 -17.53 11.45 -11.01
CA VAL A 174 -16.78 11.84 -9.81
C VAL A 174 -16.25 10.57 -9.15
N LEU A 175 -15.07 10.13 -9.56
CA LEU A 175 -14.37 9.00 -8.96
C LEU A 175 -14.15 9.29 -7.48
N LEU A 176 -14.45 8.31 -6.62
CA LEU A 176 -14.25 8.37 -5.17
C LEU A 176 -15.15 9.36 -4.41
N GLU A 177 -16.40 9.54 -4.84
CA GLU A 177 -17.37 10.31 -4.04
C GLU A 177 -17.53 9.70 -2.62
N GLY A 178 -17.23 10.51 -1.60
CA GLY A 178 -17.29 10.09 -0.19
C GLY A 178 -15.98 9.56 0.41
N VAL A 179 -14.89 9.49 -0.36
CA VAL A 179 -13.55 9.14 0.16
C VAL A 179 -12.83 10.40 0.64
N GLU A 180 -12.29 10.37 1.85
CA GLU A 180 -11.50 11.48 2.38
C GLU A 180 -10.07 11.41 1.85
N HIS A 181 -9.50 12.56 1.49
CA HIS A 181 -8.10 12.65 1.05
C HIS A 181 -7.29 13.46 2.07
N GLY A 182 -6.10 12.99 2.41
CA GLY A 182 -5.17 13.68 3.29
C GLY A 182 -3.72 13.51 2.86
N GLU A 183 -2.82 14.22 3.56
CA GLU A 183 -1.38 14.08 3.37
C GLU A 183 -0.82 12.96 4.25
N LEU A 184 0.10 12.17 3.70
CA LEU A 184 0.82 11.13 4.41
C LEU A 184 2.02 11.75 5.12
N ILE A 185 2.00 11.72 6.46
CA ILE A 185 3.07 12.30 7.27
C ILE A 185 4.11 11.23 7.55
N VAL A 186 5.30 11.44 6.98
CA VAL A 186 6.42 10.52 7.08
C VAL A 186 7.57 11.15 7.86
N LYS A 187 7.94 10.55 8.99
CA LYS A 187 9.11 10.95 9.78
C LYS A 187 10.36 10.30 9.22
N ARG A 188 11.45 11.08 9.13
CA ARG A 188 12.76 10.61 8.59
C ARG A 188 12.66 9.97 7.20
N GLY A 189 11.66 10.38 6.40
CA GLY A 189 11.45 9.88 5.04
C GLY A 189 11.08 8.40 4.92
N ARG A 190 10.68 7.73 6.02
CA ARG A 190 10.26 6.31 5.96
C ARG A 190 9.18 5.91 6.97
N ASP A 191 9.17 6.51 8.16
CA ASP A 191 8.32 6.07 9.26
C ASP A 191 6.98 6.79 9.18
N ILE A 192 5.90 6.06 8.87
CA ILE A 192 4.55 6.63 8.75
C ILE A 192 4.00 6.95 10.14
N VAL A 193 3.51 8.18 10.35
CA VAL A 193 3.09 8.68 11.67
C VAL A 193 1.57 8.76 11.82
N ASN A 194 0.83 8.98 10.73
CA ASN A 194 -0.60 9.30 10.76
C ASN A 194 -1.51 8.23 10.15
N ALA A 195 -1.03 6.98 10.04
CA ALA A 195 -1.71 5.87 9.36
C ALA A 195 -2.03 4.66 10.27
#